data_AF-A0A0B1TDX9-F1
#
_entry.id   AF-A0A0B1TDX9-F1
#
_cell.length_a   1.000
_cell.length_b   1.000
_cell.length_c   1.000
_cell.angle_alpha   90.00
_cell.angle_beta   90.00
_cell.angle_gamma   90.00
#
_symmetry.space_group_name_H-M   'P 1'
#
loop_
_entity.id
_entity.type
_entity.pdbx_description
1 polymer ?
#
loop_
_entity_poly.entity_id
_entity_poly.type
_entity_poly.pdbx_seq_one_letter_code
_entity_poly.pdbx_strand_id
1 'polypeptide(L)'
;MRTFILLLAVVITGFCFSKRCLKPIKPGVPTFKNAQAKLWYGYDSKKNQCVAFYYNGSKGNSNRFEYREDCERECVKAGSNVQRSYTRKRRRRLTTTPEPPLHINGEVSKICKVPNSRS
;
A
#
# COMPACT_ATOMS: atom_id res chain seq x y z
N MET A 1 -38.92 -8.74 -4.28
CA MET A 1 -37.87 -8.78 -5.32
C MET A 1 -36.84 -7.65 -5.21
N ARG A 2 -37.24 -6.41 -4.89
CA ARG A 2 -36.29 -5.28 -4.73
C ARG A 2 -35.39 -5.36 -3.48
N THR A 3 -35.84 -6.01 -2.41
CA THR A 3 -35.09 -6.16 -1.15
C THR A 3 -33.92 -7.14 -1.27
N PHE A 4 -34.08 -8.25 -2.00
CA PHE A 4 -33.00 -9.21 -2.27
C PHE A 4 -31.89 -8.62 -3.17
N ILE A 5 -32.24 -7.72 -4.10
CA ILE A 5 -31.28 -7.03 -4.98
C ILE A 5 -30.41 -6.04 -4.18
N LEU A 6 -31.00 -5.34 -3.20
CA LEU A 6 -30.26 -4.40 -2.33
C LEU A 6 -29.31 -5.13 -1.36
N LEU A 7 -29.71 -6.28 -0.82
CA LEU A 7 -28.85 -7.09 0.05
C LEU A 7 -27.63 -7.63 -0.68
N LEU A 8 -27.77 -8.08 -1.94
CA LEU A 8 -26.64 -8.50 -2.77
C LEU A 8 -25.66 -7.35 -3.08
N ALA A 9 -26.15 -6.12 -3.21
CA ALA A 9 -25.30 -4.95 -3.43
C ALA A 9 -24.43 -4.59 -2.21
N VAL A 10 -24.95 -4.73 -0.98
CA VAL A 10 -24.25 -4.34 0.26
C VAL A 10 -23.11 -5.30 0.64
N VAL A 11 -23.17 -6.57 0.23
CA VAL A 11 -22.05 -7.52 0.49
C VAL A 11 -20.90 -7.34 -0.51
N ILE A 12 -21.16 -6.73 -1.67
CA ILE A 12 -20.17 -6.49 -2.73
C ILE A 12 -19.50 -5.11 -2.55
N THR A 13 -20.10 -4.19 -1.79
CA THR A 13 -19.51 -2.91 -1.42
C THR A 13 -18.43 -3.05 -0.35
N GLY A 14 -17.18 -3.25 -0.79
CA GLY A 14 -16.08 -2.52 -0.18
C GLY A 14 -15.24 -3.23 0.86
N PHE A 15 -14.61 -4.35 0.49
CA PHE A 15 -13.29 -4.65 1.05
C PHE A 15 -12.24 -3.86 0.26
N CYS A 16 -11.77 -2.75 0.83
CA CYS A 16 -10.65 -1.99 0.28
C CYS A 16 -9.33 -2.76 0.53
N PHE A 17 -9.13 -3.86 -0.20
CA PHE A 17 -7.80 -4.45 -0.33
C PHE A 17 -7.13 -3.81 -1.54
N SER A 18 -5.94 -3.25 -1.36
CA SER A 18 -5.23 -2.60 -2.46
C SER A 18 -4.98 -3.60 -3.59
N LYS A 19 -5.60 -3.34 -4.76
CA LYS A 19 -5.52 -4.23 -5.93
C LYS A 19 -4.10 -4.32 -6.49
N ARG A 20 -3.20 -3.39 -6.13
CA ARG A 20 -1.79 -3.46 -6.54
C ARG A 20 -1.07 -4.62 -5.85
N CYS A 21 -1.44 -4.97 -4.61
CA CYS A 21 -0.83 -6.05 -3.84
C CYS A 21 -1.15 -7.44 -4.40
N LEU A 22 -2.17 -7.55 -5.26
CA LEU A 22 -2.53 -8.80 -5.93
C LEU A 22 -1.77 -9.00 -7.24
N LYS A 23 -1.13 -7.96 -7.77
CA LYS A 23 -0.38 -8.04 -9.04
C LYS A 23 0.95 -8.76 -8.80
N PRO A 24 1.49 -9.50 -9.79
CA PRO A 24 2.80 -10.13 -9.66
C PRO A 24 3.90 -9.06 -9.59
N ILE A 25 5.04 -9.39 -8.97
CA ILE A 25 6.25 -8.56 -9.09
C ILE A 25 6.69 -8.57 -10.56
N LYS A 26 6.86 -7.38 -11.16
CA LYS A 26 7.21 -7.24 -12.58
C LYS A 26 8.41 -6.31 -12.76
N PRO A 27 9.63 -6.87 -12.98
CA PRO A 27 10.86 -6.10 -13.24
C PRO A 27 10.76 -5.16 -14.44
N GLY A 28 9.91 -5.49 -15.43
CA GLY A 28 9.78 -4.68 -16.63
C GLY A 28 10.99 -4.81 -17.57
N VAL A 29 11.13 -3.87 -18.51
CA VAL A 29 12.22 -3.86 -19.51
C VAL A 29 12.97 -2.51 -19.49
N PRO A 30 14.25 -2.50 -19.91
CA PRO A 30 15.02 -1.27 -20.10
C PRO A 30 14.28 -0.26 -20.98
N THR A 31 14.35 1.02 -20.62
CA THR A 31 13.83 2.11 -21.46
C THR A 31 14.72 2.39 -22.67
N PHE A 32 16.03 2.20 -22.53
CA PHE A 32 17.03 2.37 -23.58
C PHE A 32 18.23 1.44 -23.35
N LYS A 33 19.16 1.37 -24.31
CA LYS A 33 20.39 0.57 -24.20
C LYS A 33 21.24 1.09 -23.03
N ASN A 34 21.70 0.20 -22.15
CA ASN A 34 22.49 0.52 -20.94
C ASN A 34 21.71 1.23 -19.82
N ALA A 35 20.37 1.24 -19.85
CA ALA A 35 19.60 1.73 -18.72
C ALA A 35 19.87 0.88 -17.46
N GLN A 36 20.18 1.54 -16.35
CA GLN A 36 20.44 0.87 -15.08
C GLN A 36 19.12 0.56 -14.37
N ALA A 37 19.02 -0.65 -13.82
CA ALA A 37 17.87 -1.03 -13.01
C ALA A 37 17.93 -0.38 -11.62
N LYS A 38 16.80 0.12 -11.12
CA LYS A 38 16.67 0.71 -9.78
C LYS A 38 16.15 -0.33 -8.79
N LEU A 39 16.59 -0.29 -7.54
CA LEU A 39 16.04 -1.12 -6.46
C LEU A 39 14.64 -0.64 -6.07
N TRP A 40 13.69 -1.57 -5.96
CA TRP A 40 12.32 -1.35 -5.50
C TRP A 40 11.86 -2.51 -4.62
N TYR A 41 10.73 -2.34 -3.94
CA TYR A 41 10.07 -3.37 -3.16
C TYR A 41 8.74 -3.77 -3.80
N GLY A 42 8.41 -5.06 -3.75
CA GLY A 42 7.16 -5.61 -4.25
C GLY A 42 6.65 -6.69 -3.31
N TYR A 43 5.33 -6.80 -3.19
CA TYR A 43 4.71 -7.80 -2.33
C TYR A 43 4.67 -9.16 -3.01
N ASP A 44 5.26 -10.16 -2.35
CA ASP A 44 5.17 -11.57 -2.72
C ASP A 44 4.06 -12.23 -1.89
N SER A 45 2.94 -12.52 -2.54
CA SER A 45 1.77 -13.13 -1.90
C SER A 45 2.00 -14.57 -1.45
N LYS A 46 2.96 -15.29 -2.04
CA LYS A 46 3.30 -16.66 -1.63
C LYS A 46 4.07 -16.67 -0.32
N LYS A 47 4.94 -15.66 -0.14
CA LYS A 47 5.73 -15.46 1.08
C LYS A 47 5.00 -14.63 2.14
N ASN A 48 3.92 -13.95 1.74
CA ASN A 48 3.22 -12.95 2.56
C ASN A 48 4.18 -11.84 3.06
N GLN A 49 5.09 -11.40 2.18
CA GLN A 49 6.20 -10.51 2.53
C GLN A 49 6.52 -9.54 1.40
N CYS A 50 7.05 -8.37 1.74
CA CYS A 50 7.62 -7.44 0.77
C CYS A 50 9.09 -7.78 0.52
N VAL A 51 9.42 -8.01 -0.74
CA VAL A 51 10.77 -8.41 -1.18
C VAL A 51 11.36 -7.35 -2.11
N ALA A 52 12.67 -7.19 -2.05
CA ALA A 52 13.40 -6.31 -2.96
C ALA A 52 13.49 -6.92 -4.37
N PHE A 53 13.40 -6.08 -5.39
CA PHE A 53 13.62 -6.45 -6.79
C PHE A 53 14.13 -5.26 -7.60
N TYR A 54 14.78 -5.55 -8.73
CA TYR A 54 15.25 -4.51 -9.64
C TYR A 54 14.21 -4.20 -10.71
N TYR A 55 13.83 -2.92 -10.83
CA TYR A 55 12.95 -2.43 -11.87
C TYR A 55 13.76 -1.81 -13.01
N ASN A 56 13.54 -2.31 -14.22
CA ASN A 56 14.31 -1.97 -15.41
C ASN A 56 13.83 -0.67 -16.10
N GLY A 57 12.76 -0.04 -15.62
CA GLY A 57 12.35 1.30 -16.06
C GLY A 57 10.98 1.35 -16.76
N SER A 58 10.64 0.37 -17.60
CA SER A 58 9.34 0.36 -18.32
C SER A 58 8.59 -0.97 -18.25
N LYS A 59 7.30 -0.98 -18.63
CA LYS A 59 6.43 -2.17 -18.69
C LYS A 59 6.27 -2.98 -17.39
N GLY A 60 6.61 -2.41 -16.24
CA GLY A 60 6.29 -2.96 -14.91
C GLY A 60 4.82 -2.80 -14.56
N ASN A 61 4.48 -2.96 -13.28
CA ASN A 61 3.14 -2.69 -12.76
C ASN A 61 3.22 -1.97 -11.40
N SER A 62 2.06 -1.72 -10.79
CA SER A 62 1.96 -0.97 -9.54
C SER A 62 2.37 -1.75 -8.28
N ASN A 63 2.63 -3.06 -8.33
CA ASN A 63 3.24 -3.80 -7.21
C ASN A 63 4.73 -3.47 -7.11
N ARG A 64 5.02 -2.20 -6.83
CA ARG A 64 6.32 -1.58 -6.86
C ARG A 64 6.31 -0.36 -5.95
N PHE A 65 7.16 -0.36 -4.94
CA PHE A 65 7.23 0.62 -3.85
C PHE A 65 8.68 1.03 -3.64
N GLU A 66 8.92 2.33 -3.44
CA GLU A 66 10.29 2.83 -3.29
C GLU A 66 10.89 2.39 -1.95
N TYR A 67 10.05 2.33 -0.92
CA TYR A 67 10.41 1.93 0.43
C TYR A 67 9.73 0.61 0.82
N ARG A 68 10.42 -0.16 1.66
CA ARG A 68 9.90 -1.44 2.15
C ARG A 68 8.67 -1.23 3.03
N GLU A 69 8.70 -0.19 3.87
CA GLU A 69 7.67 0.19 4.82
C GLU A 69 6.36 0.54 4.12
N ASP A 70 6.44 1.17 2.94
CA ASP A 70 5.25 1.49 2.12
C ASP A 70 4.59 0.22 1.58
N CYS A 71 5.40 -0.72 1.09
CA CYS A 71 4.91 -2.01 0.64
C CYS A 71 4.26 -2.78 1.79
N GLU A 72 4.93 -2.86 2.94
CA GLU A 72 4.44 -3.60 4.11
C GLU A 72 3.14 -3.01 4.64
N ARG A 73 3.09 -1.67 4.79
CA ARG A 73 1.90 -0.94 5.23
C ARG A 73 0.70 -1.15 4.30
N GLU A 74 0.91 -1.21 2.99
CA GLU A 74 -0.19 -1.34 2.02
C GLU A 74 -0.61 -2.80 1.79
N CYS A 75 0.34 -3.75 1.78
CA CYS A 75 0.12 -5.11 1.29
C CYS A 75 0.19 -6.20 2.35
N VAL A 76 0.98 -6.02 3.42
CA VAL A 76 1.06 -7.01 4.49
C VAL A 76 -0.11 -6.78 5.44
N LYS A 77 -1.12 -7.63 5.36
CA LYS A 77 -2.15 -7.68 6.40
C LYS A 77 -1.47 -8.18 7.66
N ALA A 78 -1.33 -7.30 8.64
CA ALA A 78 -1.03 -7.74 9.99
C ALA A 78 -2.11 -8.75 10.38
N GLY A 79 -1.74 -10.03 10.51
CA GLY A 79 -2.66 -11.08 10.90
C GLY A 79 -3.42 -10.63 12.15
N SER A 80 -4.75 -10.67 12.09
CA SER A 80 -5.68 -10.66 13.23
C SER A 80 -5.22 -9.88 14.49
N ASN A 81 -5.83 -8.71 14.74
CA ASN A 81 -5.68 -7.84 15.93
C ASN A 81 -4.56 -6.79 15.96
N VAL A 82 -4.14 -6.22 14.82
CA VAL A 82 -3.26 -5.02 14.81
C VAL A 82 -4.01 -3.71 14.51
N GLN A 83 -5.35 -3.73 14.47
CA GLN A 83 -6.18 -2.51 14.47
C GLN A 83 -6.51 -1.98 15.88
N ARG A 84 -5.70 -2.30 16.91
CA ARG A 84 -5.90 -1.76 18.26
C ARG A 84 -4.73 -0.97 18.83
N SER A 85 -3.57 -0.96 18.17
CA SER A 85 -2.36 -0.30 18.69
C SER A 85 -1.89 0.94 17.91
N TYR A 86 -2.18 1.09 16.62
CA TYR A 86 -1.77 2.31 15.89
C TYR A 86 -2.72 3.52 16.07
N THR A 87 -3.96 3.30 16.53
CA THR A 87 -4.97 4.36 16.71
C THR A 87 -5.12 4.87 18.14
N ARG A 88 -4.28 4.44 19.10
CA ARG A 88 -4.42 4.81 20.52
C ARG A 88 -3.20 5.54 21.12
N LYS A 89 -2.58 6.46 20.36
CA LYS A 89 -1.57 7.39 20.94
C LYS A 89 -1.70 8.85 20.50
N ARG A 90 -2.92 9.30 20.18
CA ARG A 90 -3.26 10.74 20.16
C ARG A 90 -3.98 11.14 21.46
N ARG A 91 -3.23 11.18 22.56
CA ARG A 91 -3.43 12.04 23.76
C ARG A 91 -2.35 11.69 24.80
N ARG A 92 -1.14 12.22 24.60
CA ARG A 92 -0.23 12.80 25.61
C ARG A 92 1.20 12.92 25.03
N ARG A 93 1.57 14.18 24.76
CA ARG A 93 2.89 14.83 24.73
C ARG A 93 4.00 14.26 23.81
N LEU A 94 4.43 15.11 22.87
CA LEU A 94 5.62 14.97 22.02
C LEU A 94 6.90 15.16 22.86
N THR A 95 7.88 14.27 22.73
CA THR A 95 9.31 14.60 22.89
C THR A 95 10.22 13.53 22.26
N THR A 96 10.93 13.94 21.20
CA THR A 96 12.32 13.62 20.78
C THR A 96 12.85 12.16 20.74
N THR A 97 13.16 11.65 19.53
CA THR A 97 14.48 11.09 19.08
C THR A 97 14.37 10.40 17.69
N PRO A 98 15.49 10.23 16.96
CA PRO A 98 15.96 11.06 15.84
C PRO A 98 15.41 10.66 14.45
N GLU A 99 15.28 11.64 13.55
CA GLU A 99 14.81 11.49 12.15
C GLU A 99 15.63 10.52 11.30
N PRO A 100 14.96 9.71 10.46
CA PRO A 100 15.40 9.37 9.10
C PRO A 100 14.74 10.31 8.06
N PRO A 101 15.38 10.53 6.89
CA PRO A 101 15.21 11.75 6.10
C PRO A 101 13.80 12.04 5.60
N LEU A 102 13.42 13.31 5.74
CA LEU A 102 12.23 13.92 5.16
C LEU A 102 12.18 13.70 3.64
N HIS A 103 11.18 12.95 3.17
CA HIS A 103 10.70 13.11 1.79
C HIS A 103 9.58 14.15 1.75
N ILE A 104 9.99 15.40 1.68
CA ILE A 104 9.19 16.53 1.21
C ILE A 104 9.23 16.55 -0.32
N ASN A 105 8.17 16.02 -0.92
CA ASN A 105 7.45 16.62 -2.05
C ASN A 105 6.11 15.88 -2.14
N GLY A 106 5.02 16.64 -1.98
CA GLY A 106 3.71 16.18 -1.60
C GLY A 106 3.05 15.21 -2.57
N GLU A 107 2.69 14.03 -2.08
CA GLU A 107 1.30 13.57 -1.90
C GLU A 107 1.39 12.26 -1.09
N VAL A 108 1.64 12.37 0.22
CA VAL A 108 1.47 11.25 1.14
C VAL A 108 -0.01 10.92 1.15
N SER A 109 -0.40 10.06 0.23
CA SER A 109 -1.62 9.28 0.24
C SER A 109 -2.90 10.12 0.38
N LYS A 110 -3.69 10.15 -0.69
CA LYS A 110 -5.14 9.97 -0.53
C LYS A 110 -5.36 8.61 0.14
N ILE A 111 -5.04 8.55 1.44
CA ILE A 111 -5.47 7.53 2.38
C ILE A 111 -6.98 7.62 2.25
N CYS A 112 -7.59 6.56 1.73
CA CYS A 112 -9.02 6.44 1.44
C CYS A 112 -9.83 7.50 2.20
N LYS A 113 -10.21 8.61 1.54
CA LYS A 113 -11.15 9.55 2.13
C LYS A 113 -12.43 8.74 2.32
N VAL A 114 -12.67 8.30 3.55
CA VAL A 114 -14.00 7.90 3.97
C VAL A 114 -14.88 9.12 3.69
N PRO A 115 -15.95 9.01 2.88
CA PRO A 115 -16.93 10.07 2.82
C PRO A 115 -17.44 10.26 4.25
N ASN A 116 -17.09 11.41 4.85
CA ASN A 116 -17.63 11.80 6.14
C ASN A 116 -19.14 11.94 5.94
N SER A 117 -19.89 10.97 6.46
CA SER A 117 -21.32 11.10 6.67
C SER A 117 -21.55 12.18 7.72
N ARG A 118 -21.85 13.40 7.28
CA ARG A 118 -22.55 14.39 8.10
C ARG A 118 -23.67 15.03 7.30
N SER A 119 -24.88 14.78 7.83
CA SER A 119 -26.13 15.57 7.82
C SER A 119 -26.64 16.07 6.48
#